data_AF-A0AA96VEE1-F1
#
_entry.id   AF-A0AA96VEE1-F1
#
_cell.length_a   1.000
_cell.length_b   1.000
_cell.length_c   1.000
_cell.angle_alpha   90.00
_cell.angle_beta   90.00
_cell.angle_gamma   90.00
#
_symmetry.space_group_name_H-M   'P 1'
#
loop_
_entity.id
_entity.type
_entity.pdbx_description
1 polymer ?
#
loop_
_entity_poly.entity_id
_entity_poly.type
_entity_poly.pdbx_seq_one_letter_code
_entity_poly.pdbx_strand_id
1 'polypeptide(L)'
;MNKQLPLASAVAISVFAPANALKNQLKEKRFLKKEWFLIASLMLFYFIPGINQLIVDHLLSGLENHVLNIAGQIEWFDLFNETLLAFLTVPLYFLFNEVVQDKKALKSRIAQILTVGFVLYALVSIIIYLYASSLTAYMNAPAESVNYLQLETIGFIVGFVFSFIYVLLVVKGEWKLFVPCWFQKLSFFQLAIGF
;
A
#
# COMPACT_ATOMS: atom_id res chain seq x y z
N MET A 1 32.76 -62.44 4.03
CA MET A 1 32.48 -61.93 5.38
C MET A 1 31.54 -60.73 5.27
N ASN A 2 30.27 -60.97 5.57
CA ASN A 2 29.17 -60.02 5.52
C ASN A 2 29.23 -59.12 6.77
N LYS A 3 29.70 -57.88 6.66
CA LYS A 3 29.64 -56.89 7.75
C LYS A 3 28.29 -56.18 7.65
N GLN A 4 27.29 -56.72 8.34
CA GLN A 4 26.04 -56.00 8.61
C GLN A 4 26.38 -54.69 9.33
N LEU A 5 26.01 -53.56 8.73
CA LEU A 5 26.02 -52.26 9.40
C LEU A 5 25.13 -52.38 10.65
N PRO A 6 25.56 -51.93 11.84
CA PRO A 6 24.77 -52.09 13.06
C PRO A 6 23.44 -51.34 12.93
N LEU A 7 22.31 -52.05 13.06
CA LEU A 7 20.94 -51.54 12.95
C LEU A 7 20.68 -50.25 13.77
N ALA A 8 21.44 -50.03 14.85
CA ALA A 8 21.35 -48.83 15.68
C ALA A 8 21.74 -47.53 14.94
N SER A 9 22.70 -47.56 14.00
CA SER A 9 23.11 -46.36 13.25
C SER A 9 22.16 -46.02 12.11
N ALA A 10 21.53 -47.04 11.49
CA ALA A 10 20.52 -46.84 10.45
C ALA A 10 19.21 -46.25 11.02
N VAL A 11 18.78 -46.68 12.21
CA VAL A 11 17.59 -46.15 12.88
C VAL A 11 17.81 -44.69 13.31
N ALA A 12 18.99 -44.36 13.86
CA ALA A 12 19.32 -42.99 14.23
C ALA A 12 19.30 -42.01 13.04
N ILE A 13 19.77 -42.44 11.86
CA ILE A 13 19.73 -41.63 10.64
C ILE A 13 18.28 -41.42 10.15
N SER A 14 17.43 -42.45 10.22
CA SER A 14 16.02 -42.36 9.78
C SER A 14 15.14 -41.47 10.66
N VAL A 15 15.44 -41.38 11.96
CA VAL A 15 14.68 -40.55 12.92
C VAL A 15 15.16 -39.10 12.94
N PHE A 16 16.46 -38.84 12.70
CA PHE A 16 17.01 -37.48 12.64
C PHE A 16 16.90 -36.80 11.26
N ALA A 17 16.75 -37.56 10.18
CA ALA A 17 16.48 -37.03 8.84
C ALA A 17 15.23 -36.12 8.77
N PRO A 18 14.06 -36.53 9.32
CA PRO A 18 12.87 -35.66 9.32
C PRO A 18 13.02 -34.47 10.26
N ALA A 19 13.74 -34.60 11.39
CA ALA A 19 13.94 -33.50 12.34
C ALA A 19 14.85 -32.39 11.76
N ASN A 20 15.93 -32.76 11.06
CA ASN A 20 16.80 -31.79 10.40
C ASN A 20 16.16 -31.17 9.16
N ALA A 21 15.37 -31.95 8.40
CA ALA A 21 14.57 -31.43 7.30
C ALA A 21 13.51 -30.44 7.80
N LEU A 22 12.80 -30.75 8.89
CA LEU A 22 11.84 -29.86 9.52
C LEU A 22 12.51 -28.60 10.06
N LYS A 23 13.67 -28.73 10.71
CA LYS A 23 14.43 -27.59 11.24
C LYS A 23 14.95 -26.69 10.12
N ASN A 24 15.36 -27.26 8.99
CA ASN A 24 15.75 -26.49 7.81
C ASN A 24 14.54 -25.82 7.14
N GLN A 25 13.39 -26.48 7.02
CA GLN A 25 12.16 -25.85 6.53
C GLN A 25 11.66 -24.73 7.47
N LEU A 26 11.78 -24.91 8.78
CA LEU A 26 11.47 -23.87 9.77
C LEU A 26 12.46 -22.70 9.71
N LYS A 27 13.73 -22.96 9.38
CA LYS A 27 14.76 -21.93 9.23
C LYS A 27 14.61 -21.16 7.91
N GLU A 28 14.12 -21.83 6.87
CA GLU A 28 13.74 -21.22 5.58
C GLU A 28 12.49 -20.34 5.71
N LYS A 29 11.52 -20.75 6.53
CA LYS A 29 10.31 -19.96 6.85
C LYS A 29 10.53 -18.89 7.92
N ARG A 30 11.74 -18.74 8.44
CA ARG A 30 12.03 -17.82 9.53
C ARG A 30 12.30 -16.43 8.96
N PHE A 31 11.47 -15.46 9.35
CA PHE A 31 11.60 -14.08 8.89
C PHE A 31 13.04 -13.57 9.06
N LEU A 32 13.68 -13.25 7.94
CA LEU A 32 15.05 -12.74 7.91
C LEU A 32 15.08 -11.35 8.53
N LYS A 33 16.23 -10.96 9.10
CA LYS A 33 16.43 -9.60 9.68
C LYS A 33 16.02 -8.48 8.70
N LYS A 34 16.20 -8.71 7.39
CA LYS A 34 15.79 -7.80 6.31
C LYS A 34 14.27 -7.61 6.23
N GLU A 35 13.49 -8.67 6.42
CA GLU A 35 12.03 -8.62 6.36
C GLU A 35 11.46 -7.91 7.58
N TRP A 36 12.06 -8.10 8.76
CA TRP A 36 11.71 -7.32 9.95
C TRP A 36 11.93 -5.81 9.76
N PHE A 37 13.04 -5.41 9.14
CA PHE A 37 13.26 -4.00 8.83
C PHE A 37 12.27 -3.45 7.80
N LEU A 38 11.85 -4.26 6.82
CA LEU A 38 10.81 -3.88 5.87
C LEU A 38 9.46 -3.68 6.58
N ILE A 39 9.05 -4.62 7.43
CA ILE A 39 7.82 -4.52 8.22
C ILE A 39 7.86 -3.29 9.13
N ALA A 40 8.96 -3.06 9.84
CA ALA A 40 9.12 -1.88 10.69
C ALA A 40 9.03 -0.57 9.89
N SER A 41 9.65 -0.51 8.71
CA SER A 41 9.56 0.67 7.82
C SER A 41 8.14 0.91 7.32
N LEU A 42 7.41 -0.15 6.99
CA LEU A 42 6.00 -0.07 6.57
C LEU A 42 5.11 0.39 7.73
N MET A 43 5.30 -0.17 8.92
CA MET A 43 4.55 0.22 10.11
C MET A 43 4.73 1.71 10.41
N LEU A 44 5.97 2.20 10.42
CA LEU A 44 6.23 3.62 10.63
C LEU A 44 5.59 4.48 9.53
N PHE A 45 5.64 4.02 8.26
CA PHE A 45 5.06 4.75 7.13
C PHE A 45 3.54 4.95 7.23
N TYR A 46 2.80 3.98 7.78
CA TYR A 46 1.36 4.14 8.02
C TYR A 46 1.03 4.78 9.37
N PHE A 47 1.88 4.57 10.38
CA PHE A 47 1.63 5.05 11.73
C PHE A 47 1.66 6.58 11.83
N ILE A 48 2.66 7.24 11.23
CA ILE A 48 2.80 8.69 11.36
C ILE A 48 1.65 9.47 10.69
N PRO A 49 1.26 9.16 9.44
CA PRO A 49 0.06 9.76 8.85
C PRO A 49 -1.20 9.50 9.70
N GLY A 50 -1.34 8.30 10.27
CA GLY A 50 -2.48 7.96 11.12
C GLY A 50 -2.57 8.80 12.41
N ILE A 51 -1.42 9.08 13.06
CA ILE A 51 -1.40 9.99 14.22
C ILE A 51 -1.75 11.42 13.81
N ASN A 52 -1.24 11.89 12.68
CA ASN A 52 -1.54 13.24 12.19
C ASN A 52 -3.03 13.41 11.86
N GLN A 53 -3.63 12.43 11.16
CA GLN A 53 -5.06 12.39 10.90
C GLN A 53 -5.85 12.50 12.21
N LEU A 54 -5.52 11.68 13.21
CA LEU A 54 -6.22 11.67 14.49
C LEU A 54 -6.13 13.00 15.24
N ILE A 55 -5.00 13.68 15.16
CA ILE A 55 -4.84 15.02 15.74
C ILE A 55 -5.73 16.03 15.02
N VAL A 56 -5.75 16.01 13.68
CA VAL A 56 -6.55 16.93 12.87
C VAL A 56 -8.05 16.70 13.11
N ASP A 57 -8.51 15.45 13.10
CA ASP A 57 -9.92 15.13 13.36
C ASP A 57 -10.35 15.59 14.75
N HIS A 58 -9.49 15.41 15.75
CA HIS A 58 -9.75 15.89 17.10
C HIS A 58 -9.88 17.42 17.15
N LEU A 59 -9.00 18.15 16.46
CA LEU A 59 -9.06 19.62 16.38
C LEU A 59 -10.30 20.10 15.64
N LEU A 60 -10.66 19.46 14.52
CA LEU A 60 -11.84 19.79 13.71
C LEU A 60 -13.15 19.53 14.47
N SER A 61 -13.19 18.51 15.33
CA SER A 61 -14.37 18.22 16.16
C SER A 61 -14.76 19.34 17.14
N GLY A 62 -13.84 20.26 17.43
CA GLY A 62 -14.08 21.43 18.30
C GLY A 62 -14.56 22.69 17.57
N LEU A 63 -14.68 22.67 16.24
CA LEU A 63 -15.07 23.82 15.42
C LEU A 63 -16.58 23.90 15.16
N GLU A 64 -17.04 25.00 14.56
CA GLU A 64 -18.45 25.21 14.23
C GLU A 64 -19.02 24.12 13.32
N ASN A 65 -20.32 23.82 13.47
CA ASN A 65 -21.02 22.75 12.75
C ASN A 65 -20.89 22.83 11.21
N HIS A 66 -20.74 24.03 10.66
CA HIS A 66 -20.56 24.20 9.22
C HIS A 66 -19.19 23.68 8.74
N VAL A 67 -18.13 23.95 9.50
CA VAL A 67 -16.75 23.52 9.18
C VAL A 67 -16.64 22.00 9.33
N LEU A 68 -17.27 21.44 10.37
CA LEU A 68 -17.33 20.01 10.58
C LEU A 68 -18.04 19.28 9.42
N ASN A 69 -19.11 19.86 8.88
CA ASN A 69 -19.80 19.29 7.73
C ASN A 69 -18.92 19.30 6.47
N ILE A 70 -18.15 20.36 6.20
CA ILE A 70 -17.23 20.40 5.06
C ILE A 70 -16.14 19.32 5.20
N ALA A 71 -15.46 19.31 6.36
CA ALA A 71 -14.39 18.35 6.64
C ALA A 71 -14.87 16.89 6.51
N GLY A 72 -16.05 16.57 7.06
CA GLY A 72 -16.60 15.22 6.97
C GLY A 72 -16.93 14.78 5.54
N GLN A 73 -17.38 15.70 4.67
CA GLN A 73 -17.64 15.37 3.27
C GLN A 73 -16.34 15.19 2.47
N ILE A 74 -15.29 15.95 2.80
CA ILE A 74 -13.95 15.77 2.22
C ILE A 74 -13.34 14.43 2.64
N GLU A 75 -13.38 14.11 3.94
CA GLU A 75 -12.83 12.87 4.49
C GLU A 75 -13.49 11.63 3.88
N TRP A 76 -14.80 11.68 3.65
CA TRP A 76 -15.52 10.59 2.98
C TRP A 76 -15.00 10.31 1.57
N PHE A 77 -14.64 11.37 0.84
CA PHE A 77 -14.12 11.25 -0.50
C PHE A 77 -12.67 10.72 -0.52
N ASP A 78 -11.85 11.16 0.42
CA ASP A 78 -10.52 10.58 0.65
C ASP A 78 -10.60 9.09 0.96
N LEU A 79 -11.51 8.68 1.84
CA LEU A 79 -11.71 7.27 2.18
C LEU A 79 -12.13 6.42 0.96
N PHE A 80 -13.02 6.95 0.12
CA PHE A 80 -13.39 6.29 -1.14
C PHE A 80 -12.17 6.07 -2.02
N ASN A 81 -11.31 7.08 -2.14
CA ASN A 81 -10.10 6.99 -2.95
C ASN A 81 -9.08 6.01 -2.38
N GLU A 82 -8.83 6.02 -1.08
CA GLU A 82 -7.95 5.04 -0.42
C GLU A 82 -8.45 3.61 -0.64
N THR A 83 -9.77 3.42 -0.61
CA THR A 83 -10.40 2.12 -0.87
C THR A 83 -10.19 1.68 -2.32
N LEU A 84 -10.44 2.58 -3.29
CA LEU A 84 -10.21 2.31 -4.71
C LEU A 84 -8.74 1.96 -4.98
N LEU A 85 -7.83 2.72 -4.38
CA LEU A 85 -6.39 2.52 -4.49
C LEU A 85 -5.96 1.18 -3.88
N ALA A 86 -6.48 0.83 -2.70
CA ALA A 86 -6.21 -0.46 -2.06
C ALA A 86 -6.72 -1.62 -2.94
N PHE A 87 -7.91 -1.49 -3.50
CA PHE A 87 -8.48 -2.49 -4.40
C PHE A 87 -7.62 -2.73 -5.64
N LEU A 88 -7.02 -1.66 -6.19
CA LEU A 88 -6.13 -1.77 -7.34
C LEU A 88 -4.73 -2.25 -6.98
N THR A 89 -4.18 -1.86 -5.82
CA THR A 89 -2.78 -2.11 -5.45
C THR A 89 -2.58 -3.48 -4.81
N VAL A 90 -3.52 -3.96 -3.98
CA VAL A 90 -3.39 -5.25 -3.27
C VAL A 90 -3.20 -6.44 -4.22
N PRO A 91 -3.98 -6.58 -5.33
CA PRO A 91 -3.77 -7.67 -6.29
C PRO A 91 -2.41 -7.64 -6.98
N LEU A 92 -1.79 -6.46 -7.11
CA LEU A 92 -0.51 -6.30 -7.81
C LEU A 92 0.64 -6.99 -7.08
N TYR A 93 0.58 -7.10 -5.75
CA TYR A 93 1.58 -7.85 -4.99
C TYR A 93 1.66 -9.30 -5.47
N PHE A 94 0.52 -9.94 -5.72
CA PHE A 94 0.48 -11.31 -6.25
C PHE A 94 1.03 -11.37 -7.68
N LEU A 95 0.59 -10.46 -8.55
CA LEU A 95 1.00 -10.43 -9.96
C LEU A 95 2.50 -10.19 -10.15
N PHE A 96 3.12 -9.33 -9.32
CA PHE A 96 4.54 -9.06 -9.43
C PHE A 96 5.40 -10.13 -8.78
N ASN A 97 4.93 -10.75 -7.69
CA ASN A 97 5.71 -11.78 -7.00
C ASN A 97 5.91 -13.03 -7.88
N GLU A 98 5.00 -13.33 -8.80
CA GLU A 98 5.11 -14.44 -9.75
C GLU A 98 6.28 -14.25 -10.75
N VAL A 99 6.56 -13.01 -11.15
CA VAL A 99 7.55 -12.69 -12.18
C VAL A 99 8.82 -12.02 -11.64
N VAL A 100 8.92 -11.84 -10.31
CA VAL A 100 10.00 -11.06 -9.68
C VAL A 100 11.41 -11.62 -9.95
N GLN A 101 11.52 -12.93 -10.21
CA GLN A 101 12.79 -13.60 -10.49
C GLN A 101 13.31 -13.37 -11.92
N ASP A 102 12.44 -13.05 -12.88
CA ASP A 102 12.80 -12.74 -14.26
C ASP A 102 12.74 -11.24 -14.51
N LYS A 103 13.91 -10.59 -14.59
CA LYS A 103 14.03 -9.15 -14.80
C LYS A 103 13.37 -8.66 -16.09
N LYS A 104 13.40 -9.45 -17.16
CA LYS A 104 12.86 -9.07 -18.48
C LYS A 104 11.34 -9.18 -18.46
N ALA A 105 10.82 -10.29 -17.95
CA ALA A 105 9.38 -10.48 -17.77
C ALA A 105 8.80 -9.44 -16.80
N LEU A 106 9.49 -9.18 -15.68
CA LEU A 106 9.09 -8.19 -14.69
C LEU A 106 8.97 -6.79 -15.30
N LYS A 107 9.98 -6.32 -16.07
CA LYS A 107 9.92 -4.99 -16.70
C LYS A 107 8.73 -4.86 -17.66
N SER A 108 8.47 -5.88 -18.47
CA SER A 108 7.33 -5.88 -19.40
C SER A 108 6.00 -5.90 -18.65
N ARG A 109 5.89 -6.71 -17.60
CA ARG A 109 4.68 -6.82 -16.77
C ARG A 109 4.40 -5.52 -16.02
N ILE A 110 5.44 -4.87 -15.48
CA ILE A 110 5.35 -3.56 -14.83
C ILE A 110 4.75 -2.53 -15.79
N ALA A 111 5.28 -2.43 -17.02
CA ALA A 111 4.77 -1.48 -18.00
C ALA A 111 3.30 -1.74 -18.35
N GLN A 112 2.95 -3.00 -18.62
CA GLN A 112 1.56 -3.38 -18.94
C GLN A 112 0.59 -3.04 -17.80
N ILE A 113 0.90 -3.46 -16.58
CA ILE A 113 0.03 -3.23 -15.42
C ILE A 113 -0.04 -1.73 -15.09
N LEU A 114 1.07 -1.00 -15.17
CA LEU A 114 1.08 0.44 -14.95
C LEU A 114 0.19 1.16 -15.96
N THR A 115 0.31 0.83 -17.25
CA THR A 115 -0.53 1.44 -18.29
C THR A 115 -2.00 1.13 -18.07
N VAL A 116 -2.35 -0.14 -17.86
CA VAL A 116 -3.75 -0.54 -17.65
C VAL A 116 -4.33 0.08 -16.37
N GLY A 117 -3.59 0.00 -15.26
CA GLY A 117 -4.02 0.57 -13.99
C GLY A 117 -4.14 2.09 -14.04
N PHE A 118 -3.18 2.78 -14.69
CA PHE A 118 -3.24 4.23 -14.87
C PHE A 118 -4.43 4.65 -15.71
N VAL A 119 -4.70 3.96 -16.83
CA VAL A 119 -5.88 4.26 -17.67
C VAL A 119 -7.17 4.05 -16.90
N LEU A 120 -7.32 2.92 -16.20
CA LEU A 120 -8.52 2.64 -15.41
C LEU A 120 -8.73 3.67 -14.31
N TYR A 121 -7.66 3.98 -13.56
CA TYR A 121 -7.73 4.94 -12.46
C TYR A 121 -8.01 6.36 -12.97
N ALA A 122 -7.32 6.80 -14.03
CA ALA A 122 -7.54 8.11 -14.64
C ALA A 122 -8.96 8.25 -15.19
N LEU A 123 -9.55 7.20 -15.78
CA LEU A 123 -10.94 7.23 -16.23
C LEU A 123 -11.90 7.47 -15.06
N VAL A 124 -11.71 6.77 -13.94
CA VAL A 124 -12.51 6.99 -12.72
C VAL A 124 -12.32 8.41 -12.19
N SER A 125 -11.07 8.90 -12.11
CA SER A 125 -10.78 10.26 -11.66
C SER A 125 -11.41 11.33 -12.56
N ILE A 126 -11.39 11.15 -13.89
CA ILE A 126 -12.02 12.06 -14.85
C ILE A 126 -13.54 12.06 -14.66
N ILE A 127 -14.16 10.89 -14.47
CA ILE A 127 -15.61 10.82 -14.19
C ILE A 127 -15.91 11.62 -12.94
N ILE A 128 -15.18 11.41 -11.84
CA ILE A 128 -15.42 12.15 -10.60
C ILE A 128 -15.22 13.65 -10.80
N TYR A 129 -14.16 14.07 -11.50
CA TYR A 129 -13.89 15.47 -11.79
C TYR A 129 -15.05 16.16 -12.52
N LEU A 130 -15.61 15.50 -13.55
CA LEU A 130 -16.74 16.03 -14.32
C LEU A 130 -18.05 16.04 -13.51
N TYR A 131 -18.25 15.05 -12.64
CA TYR A 131 -19.46 14.93 -11.82
C TYR A 131 -19.30 15.52 -10.40
N ALA A 132 -18.21 16.25 -10.12
CA ALA A 132 -17.90 16.78 -8.79
C ALA A 132 -19.03 17.63 -8.20
N SER A 133 -19.66 18.48 -9.01
CA SER A 133 -20.81 19.30 -8.59
C SER A 133 -22.05 18.47 -8.26
N SER A 134 -22.30 17.37 -8.99
CA SER A 134 -23.41 16.47 -8.66
C SER A 134 -23.12 15.65 -7.41
N LEU A 135 -21.90 15.16 -7.25
CA LEU A 135 -21.48 14.35 -6.10
C LEU A 135 -21.56 15.14 -4.80
N THR A 136 -21.02 16.36 -4.78
CA THR A 136 -21.11 17.27 -3.63
C THR A 136 -22.55 17.64 -3.30
N ALA A 137 -23.44 17.80 -4.29
CA ALA A 137 -24.86 18.04 -4.04
C ALA A 137 -25.55 16.84 -3.38
N TYR A 138 -25.25 15.59 -3.79
CA TYR A 138 -25.75 14.39 -3.11
C TYR A 138 -25.27 14.28 -1.67
N MET A 139 -24.07 14.78 -1.40
CA MET A 139 -23.44 14.83 -0.09
C MET A 139 -23.94 16.00 0.77
N ASN A 140 -24.82 16.85 0.24
CA ASN A 140 -25.23 18.12 0.87
C ASN A 140 -24.02 18.96 1.31
N ALA A 141 -22.95 18.88 0.52
CA ALA A 141 -21.71 19.60 0.75
C ALA A 141 -21.83 21.04 0.21
N PRO A 142 -21.14 22.01 0.82
CA PRO A 142 -21.10 23.37 0.33
C PRO A 142 -20.52 23.47 -1.09
N ALA A 143 -20.93 24.49 -1.84
CA ALA A 143 -20.46 24.70 -3.21
C ALA A 143 -18.94 24.89 -3.31
N GLU A 144 -18.30 25.34 -2.23
CA GLU A 144 -16.85 25.53 -2.13
C GLU A 144 -16.09 24.19 -2.19
N SER A 145 -16.71 23.10 -1.74
CA SER A 145 -16.14 21.74 -1.81
C SER A 145 -16.00 21.20 -3.24
N VAL A 146 -16.65 21.80 -4.23
CA VAL A 146 -16.57 21.36 -5.64
C VAL A 146 -15.16 21.58 -6.20
N ASN A 147 -14.61 22.77 -6.00
CA ASN A 147 -13.28 23.11 -6.49
C ASN A 147 -12.20 22.28 -5.79
N TYR A 148 -12.40 22.04 -4.49
CA TYR A 148 -11.54 21.16 -3.70
C TYR A 148 -11.52 19.74 -4.30
N LEU A 149 -12.70 19.14 -4.50
CA LEU A 149 -12.85 17.80 -5.07
C LEU A 149 -12.20 17.66 -6.46
N GLN A 150 -12.27 18.71 -7.28
CA GLN A 150 -11.63 18.77 -8.58
C GLN A 150 -10.09 18.82 -8.51
N LEU A 151 -9.53 19.59 -7.58
CA LEU A 151 -8.08 19.62 -7.38
C LEU A 151 -7.56 18.32 -6.77
N GLU A 152 -8.32 17.75 -5.85
CA GLU A 152 -7.98 16.51 -5.17
C GLU A 152 -7.97 15.32 -6.12
N THR A 153 -8.93 15.24 -7.06
CA THR A 153 -8.93 14.20 -8.10
C THR A 153 -7.70 14.27 -9.03
N ILE A 154 -7.13 15.45 -9.27
CA ILE A 154 -5.83 15.57 -9.97
C ILE A 154 -4.72 15.00 -9.10
N GLY A 155 -4.74 15.33 -7.80
CA GLY A 155 -3.81 14.78 -6.82
C GLY A 155 -3.87 13.25 -6.74
N PHE A 156 -5.06 12.67 -6.80
CA PHE A 156 -5.26 11.23 -6.76
C PHE A 156 -4.54 10.50 -7.88
N ILE A 157 -4.56 11.03 -9.11
CA ILE A 157 -3.84 10.43 -10.25
C ILE A 157 -2.34 10.35 -9.95
N VAL A 158 -1.77 11.39 -9.35
CA VAL A 158 -0.38 11.39 -8.90
C VAL A 158 -0.17 10.37 -7.78
N GLY A 159 -1.08 10.32 -6.81
CA GLY A 159 -1.08 9.36 -5.70
C GLY A 159 -1.09 7.90 -6.16
N PHE A 160 -1.81 7.57 -7.23
CA PHE A 160 -1.81 6.24 -7.83
C PHE A 160 -0.42 5.81 -8.31
N VAL A 161 0.29 6.68 -9.02
CA VAL A 161 1.65 6.39 -9.54
C VAL A 161 2.61 6.08 -8.39
N PHE A 162 2.57 6.88 -7.32
CA PHE A 162 3.42 6.64 -6.15
C PHE A 162 3.05 5.35 -5.41
N SER A 163 1.76 5.06 -5.29
CA SER A 163 1.29 3.82 -4.66
C SER A 163 1.73 2.59 -5.45
N PHE A 164 1.74 2.69 -6.78
CA PHE A 164 2.30 1.67 -7.64
C PHE A 164 3.81 1.47 -7.43
N ILE A 165 4.58 2.57 -7.34
CA ILE A 165 6.02 2.51 -7.00
C ILE A 165 6.22 1.83 -5.65
N TYR A 166 5.38 2.12 -4.66
CA TYR A 166 5.38 1.49 -3.35
C TYR A 166 5.28 -0.03 -3.43
N VAL A 167 4.31 -0.54 -4.19
CA VAL A 167 4.15 -1.98 -4.41
C VAL A 167 5.43 -2.58 -4.99
N LEU A 168 6.05 -1.93 -5.98
CA LEU A 168 7.29 -2.42 -6.59
C LEU A 168 8.47 -2.46 -5.59
N LEU A 169 8.59 -1.46 -4.72
CA LEU A 169 9.63 -1.41 -3.70
C LEU A 169 9.48 -2.54 -2.67
N VAL A 170 8.25 -2.80 -2.24
CA VAL A 170 7.93 -3.93 -1.34
C VAL A 170 8.27 -5.27 -2.01
N VAL A 171 7.83 -5.48 -3.26
CA VAL A 171 8.07 -6.75 -3.97
C VAL A 171 9.56 -7.01 -4.19
N LYS A 172 10.36 -5.96 -4.43
CA LYS A 172 11.83 -6.08 -4.51
C LYS A 172 12.52 -6.20 -3.14
N GLY A 173 11.79 -5.93 -2.05
CA GLY A 173 12.32 -5.92 -0.69
C GLY A 173 13.38 -4.83 -0.46
N GLU A 174 13.30 -3.71 -1.18
CA GLU A 174 14.25 -2.59 -1.10
C GLU A 174 13.82 -1.55 -0.05
N TRP A 175 14.02 -1.89 1.22
CA TRP A 175 13.59 -1.05 2.36
C TRP A 175 14.26 0.33 2.44
N LYS A 176 15.45 0.52 1.84
CA LYS A 176 16.19 1.79 1.90
C LYS A 176 15.53 2.94 1.12
N LEU A 177 14.73 2.61 0.11
CA LEU A 177 14.06 3.59 -0.75
C LEU A 177 12.70 4.04 -0.21
N PHE A 178 12.25 3.48 0.92
CA PHE A 178 11.02 3.91 1.60
C PHE A 178 11.14 5.32 2.20
N VAL A 179 12.34 5.69 2.66
CA VAL A 179 12.59 6.96 3.36
C VAL A 179 12.34 8.21 2.49
N PRO A 180 12.72 8.29 1.20
CA PRO A 180 12.32 9.42 0.36
C PRO A 180 10.83 9.41 -0.01
N CYS A 181 10.19 8.23 -0.07
CA CYS A 181 8.76 8.11 -0.33
C CYS A 181 7.88 8.60 0.84
N TRP A 182 8.43 8.72 2.05
CA TRP A 182 7.76 9.34 3.20
C TRP A 182 7.36 10.79 2.96
N PHE A 183 8.22 11.56 2.28
CA PHE A 183 8.02 12.99 2.12
C PHE A 183 6.71 13.29 1.38
N GLN A 184 6.34 12.44 0.41
CA GLN A 184 5.16 12.63 -0.42
C GLN A 184 3.83 12.47 0.35
N LYS A 185 3.72 11.48 1.25
CA LYS A 185 2.47 11.28 2.02
C LYS A 185 2.27 12.39 3.06
N LEU A 186 3.35 13.00 3.55
CA LEU A 186 3.30 14.20 4.39
C LEU A 186 2.91 15.46 3.60
N SER A 187 3.44 15.63 2.39
CA SER A 187 3.17 16.79 1.52
C SER A 187 1.73 16.84 1.01
N PHE A 188 1.11 15.71 0.71
CA PHE A 188 -0.31 15.66 0.32
C PHE A 188 -1.22 16.17 1.44
N PHE A 189 -0.89 15.83 2.68
CA PHE A 189 -1.68 16.19 3.85
C PHE A 189 -1.55 17.67 4.23
N GLN A 190 -0.37 18.26 4.01
CA GLN A 190 -0.14 19.69 4.23
C GLN A 190 -0.84 20.58 3.17
N LEU A 191 -1.11 20.04 1.98
CA LEU A 191 -1.85 20.72 0.93
C LEU A 191 -3.37 20.75 1.22
N ALA A 192 -3.90 19.72 1.89
CA ALA A 192 -5.31 19.65 2.31
C ALA A 192 -5.64 20.58 3.49
N ILE A 193 -4.66 20.90 4.36
CA ILE A 193 -4.84 21.80 5.52
C ILE A 193 -4.44 23.26 5.18
N GLY A 194 -3.71 23.46 4.07
CA GLY A 194 -3.24 24.77 3.63
C GLY A 194 -4.28 25.63 2.92
N PHE A 195 -5.54 25.18 2.83
CA PHE A 195 -6.67 25.88 2.24
C PHE A 195 -7.88 25.84 3.18
#